data_AF-V3ZVI9-F1
#
_entry.id   AF-V3ZVI9-F1
#
_cell.length_a   1.000
_cell.length_b   1.000
_cell.length_c   1.000
_cell.angle_alpha   90.00
_cell.angle_beta   90.00
_cell.angle_gamma   90.00
#
_symmetry.space_group_name_H-M   'P 1'
#
loop_
_entity.id
_entity.type
_entity.pdbx_description
1 polymer ?
#
loop_
_entity_poly.entity_id
_entity_poly.type
_entity_poly.pdbx_seq_one_letter_code
_entity_poly.pdbx_strand_id
1 'polypeptide(L)'
;YLNSGTKWCGTGNSAANFDDLGEQVETDKCCRSHDTCAGPTIAPFATAYGLTNYAIWYKKICTCDDSFHACLKNVQNETADSVGSMFFNLLGIECIHQTSKKICVDRR
;
A
#
# COMPACT_ATOMS: atom_id res chain seq x y z
N TYR A 1 13.77 -4.79 -1.95
CA TYR A 1 13.65 -6.13 -1.31
C TYR A 1 12.31 -6.72 -1.72
N LEU A 2 12.26 -8.03 -2.02
CA LEU A 2 11.04 -8.76 -2.40
C LEU A 2 10.90 -9.97 -1.48
N ASN A 3 9.69 -10.23 -0.97
CA ASN A 3 9.46 -11.35 -0.06
C ASN A 3 9.51 -12.69 -0.82
N SER A 4 10.22 -13.67 -0.25
CA SER A 4 10.35 -15.00 -0.86
C SER A 4 8.99 -15.63 -1.14
N GLY A 5 8.83 -16.23 -2.32
CA GLY A 5 7.57 -16.84 -2.74
C GLY A 5 6.49 -15.84 -3.18
N THR A 6 6.81 -14.55 -3.29
CA THR A 6 5.90 -13.50 -3.80
C THR A 6 6.54 -12.79 -4.99
N LYS A 7 5.72 -12.21 -5.87
CA LYS A 7 6.19 -11.38 -6.98
C LYS A 7 5.83 -9.91 -6.82
N TRP A 8 4.86 -9.60 -5.97
CA TRP A 8 4.31 -8.26 -5.75
C TRP A 8 4.64 -7.67 -4.39
N CYS A 9 5.08 -8.46 -3.40
CA CYS A 9 5.34 -7.96 -2.05
C CYS A 9 6.77 -7.41 -1.90
N GLY A 10 7.00 -6.16 -2.31
CA GLY A 10 8.32 -5.54 -2.20
C GLY A 10 8.40 -4.08 -2.67
N THR A 11 9.62 -3.59 -2.85
CA THR A 11 9.85 -2.29 -3.50
C THR A 11 9.63 -2.41 -5.00
N GLY A 12 8.38 -2.18 -5.43
CA GLY A 12 7.91 -2.57 -6.76
C GLY A 12 7.57 -4.05 -6.84
N ASN A 13 7.50 -4.60 -8.04
CA ASN A 13 7.19 -6.00 -8.27
C ASN A 13 8.09 -6.61 -9.37
N SER A 14 8.16 -7.94 -9.39
CA SER A 14 8.89 -8.75 -10.38
C SER A 14 7.97 -9.56 -11.28
N ALA A 15 6.66 -9.26 -11.24
CA ALA A 15 5.64 -9.96 -12.00
C ALA A 15 5.75 -9.62 -13.49
N ALA A 16 5.69 -10.64 -14.35
CA ALA A 16 5.71 -10.43 -15.80
C ALA A 16 4.40 -9.83 -16.33
N ASN A 17 3.29 -10.05 -15.63
CA ASN A 17 1.96 -9.53 -15.93
C ASN A 17 1.08 -9.57 -14.68
N PHE A 18 -0.14 -9.05 -14.77
CA PHE A 18 -1.07 -8.96 -13.65
C PHE A 18 -1.36 -10.31 -12.97
N ASP A 19 -1.44 -11.40 -13.71
CA ASP A 19 -1.76 -12.74 -13.18
C ASP A 19 -0.53 -13.55 -12.77
N ASP A 20 0.67 -12.98 -12.96
CA ASP A 20 1.91 -13.60 -12.56
C ASP A 20 2.12 -13.48 -11.05
N LEU A 21 1.73 -14.52 -10.33
CA LEU A 21 1.82 -14.64 -8.88
C LEU A 21 2.91 -15.64 -8.48
N GLY A 22 3.49 -15.43 -7.29
CA GLY A 22 4.40 -16.37 -6.65
C GLY A 22 3.69 -17.54 -5.95
N GLU A 23 4.49 -18.39 -5.31
CA GLU A 23 4.01 -19.57 -4.57
C GLU A 23 3.06 -19.21 -3.41
N GLN A 24 3.29 -18.07 -2.76
CA GLN A 24 2.46 -17.54 -1.67
C GLN A 24 1.27 -16.77 -2.25
N VAL A 25 0.46 -17.45 -3.07
CA VAL A 25 -0.56 -16.86 -3.96
C VAL A 25 -1.48 -15.87 -3.25
N GLU A 26 -2.04 -16.22 -2.09
CA GLU A 26 -2.98 -15.34 -1.38
C GLU A 26 -2.31 -14.10 -0.79
N THR A 27 -1.11 -14.24 -0.24
CA THR A 27 -0.30 -13.10 0.23
C THR A 27 0.06 -12.19 -0.94
N ASP A 28 0.45 -12.79 -2.06
CA ASP A 28 0.88 -12.06 -3.25
C ASP A 28 -0.28 -11.29 -3.91
N LYS A 29 -1.50 -11.84 -3.87
CA LYS A 29 -2.73 -11.13 -4.27
C LYS A 29 -2.99 -9.89 -3.42
N CYS A 30 -2.72 -9.93 -2.12
CA CYS A 30 -2.85 -8.75 -1.26
C CYS A 30 -1.89 -7.64 -1.71
N CYS A 31 -0.63 -7.99 -1.96
CA CYS A 31 0.39 -7.04 -2.42
C CYS A 31 0.10 -6.52 -3.83
N ARG A 32 -0.33 -7.37 -4.76
CA ARG A 32 -0.78 -6.95 -6.10
C ARG A 32 -1.91 -5.94 -6.00
N SER A 33 -2.92 -6.22 -5.17
CA SER A 33 -4.07 -5.34 -4.99
C SER A 33 -3.66 -3.99 -4.40
N HIS A 34 -2.68 -3.98 -3.50
CA HIS A 34 -2.10 -2.75 -2.94
C HIS A 34 -1.32 -1.96 -4.01
N ASP A 35 -0.46 -2.63 -4.76
CA ASP A 35 0.33 -2.06 -5.86
C ASP A 35 -0.56 -1.40 -6.92
N THR A 36 -1.64 -2.08 -7.32
CA THR A 36 -2.60 -1.60 -8.32
C THR A 36 -3.77 -0.81 -7.74
N CYS A 37 -3.75 -0.49 -6.45
CA CYS A 37 -4.84 0.23 -5.80
C CYS A 37 -5.09 1.58 -6.49
N ALA A 38 -6.33 1.79 -6.92
CA ALA A 38 -6.74 3.05 -7.53
C ALA A 38 -6.87 4.13 -6.45
N GLY A 39 -6.13 5.22 -6.59
CA GLY A 39 -6.25 6.35 -5.69
C GLY A 39 -5.06 7.29 -5.75
N PRO A 40 -5.13 8.41 -5.00
CA PRO A 40 -4.01 9.32 -4.87
C PRO A 40 -2.75 8.63 -4.34
N THR A 41 -1.64 8.88 -5.01
CA THR A 41 -0.31 8.46 -4.55
C THR A 41 0.65 9.64 -4.60
N ILE A 42 1.64 9.66 -3.71
CA ILE A 42 2.77 10.59 -3.78
C ILE A 42 4.05 9.76 -3.95
N ALA A 43 4.74 9.97 -5.06
CA ALA A 43 6.01 9.30 -5.35
C ALA A 43 7.09 9.65 -4.31
N PRO A 44 8.16 8.84 -4.18
CA PRO A 44 9.30 9.18 -3.34
C PRO A 44 9.84 10.58 -3.65
N PHE A 45 10.11 11.38 -2.61
CA PHE A 45 10.64 12.74 -2.72
C PHE A 45 9.80 13.73 -3.53
N ALA A 46 8.55 13.40 -3.85
CA ALA A 46 7.65 14.25 -4.61
C ALA A 46 6.71 15.06 -3.71
N THR A 47 6.21 16.17 -4.24
CA THR A 47 5.12 16.95 -3.65
C THR A 47 3.88 16.83 -4.50
N ALA A 48 2.76 16.41 -3.91
CA ALA A 48 1.45 16.43 -4.54
C ALA A 48 0.36 16.60 -3.48
N TYR A 49 -0.82 17.09 -3.88
CA TYR A 49 -1.95 17.35 -2.97
C TYR A 49 -1.63 18.26 -1.78
N GLY A 50 -0.63 19.14 -1.92
CA GLY A 50 -0.16 20.01 -0.84
C GLY A 50 0.67 19.29 0.24
N LEU A 51 1.09 18.06 -0.01
CA LEU A 51 1.91 17.24 0.89
C LEU A 51 3.23 16.88 0.21
N THR A 52 4.32 16.81 0.98
CA THR A 52 5.63 16.36 0.51
C THR A 52 5.95 14.99 1.10
N ASN A 53 6.25 14.02 0.24
CA ASN A 53 6.69 12.70 0.67
C ASN A 53 8.22 12.67 0.79
N TYR A 54 8.74 12.80 2.01
CA TYR A 54 10.18 12.72 2.26
C TYR A 54 10.73 11.28 2.30
N ALA A 55 9.87 10.27 2.18
CA ALA A 55 10.29 8.87 2.21
C ALA A 55 10.80 8.39 0.84
N ILE A 56 11.60 7.32 0.86
CA ILE A 56 12.13 6.63 -0.34
C ILE A 56 11.11 5.68 -0.99
N TRP A 57 9.91 5.54 -0.42
CA TRP A 57 8.83 4.70 -0.90
C TRP A 57 7.58 5.52 -1.25
N TYR A 58 6.71 4.96 -2.08
CA TYR A 58 5.43 5.58 -2.42
C TYR A 58 4.52 5.66 -1.20
N LYS A 59 3.83 6.80 -1.04
CA LYS A 59 2.69 6.92 -0.13
C LYS A 59 1.40 6.77 -0.92
N LYS A 60 0.49 5.90 -0.46
CA LYS A 60 -0.84 5.70 -1.04
C LYS A 60 -1.92 6.29 -0.13
N ILE A 61 -3.14 6.45 -0.63
CA ILE A 61 -4.30 6.84 0.19
C ILE A 61 -4.57 5.76 1.26
N CYS A 62 -4.92 6.19 2.48
CA CYS A 62 -5.08 5.28 3.62
C CYS A 62 -6.07 4.14 3.38
N THR A 63 -7.10 4.34 2.55
CA THR A 63 -8.04 3.26 2.20
C THR A 63 -7.36 2.09 1.48
N CYS A 64 -6.28 2.34 0.72
CA CYS A 64 -5.47 1.27 0.12
C CYS A 64 -4.70 0.49 1.20
N ASP A 65 -4.06 1.22 2.13
CA ASP A 65 -3.23 0.62 3.18
C ASP A 65 -4.09 -0.14 4.21
N ASP A 66 -5.27 0.39 4.55
CA ASP A 66 -6.27 -0.28 5.41
C ASP A 66 -6.76 -1.60 4.77
N SER A 67 -7.08 -1.57 3.48
CA SER A 67 -7.50 -2.76 2.74
C SER A 67 -6.37 -3.78 2.64
N PHE A 68 -5.13 -3.32 2.46
CA PHE A 68 -3.95 -4.18 2.44
C PHE A 68 -3.71 -4.85 3.79
N HIS A 69 -3.78 -4.09 4.88
CA HIS A 69 -3.66 -4.62 6.24
C HIS A 69 -4.74 -5.69 6.52
N ALA A 70 -5.99 -5.40 6.18
CA ALA A 70 -7.09 -6.34 6.35
C ALA A 70 -6.91 -7.61 5.51
N CYS A 71 -6.44 -7.48 4.26
CA CYS A 71 -6.15 -8.62 3.39
C CYS A 71 -5.08 -9.52 4.01
N LEU A 72 -3.93 -8.97 4.41
CA LEU A 72 -2.85 -9.74 5.01
C LEU A 72 -3.29 -10.47 6.28
N LYS A 73 -4.08 -9.81 7.15
CA LYS A 73 -4.62 -10.43 8.37
C LYS A 73 -5.56 -11.60 8.10
N ASN A 74 -6.26 -11.61 6.97
CA ASN A 74 -7.16 -12.69 6.60
C ASN A 74 -6.45 -13.92 6.02
N VAL A 75 -5.28 -13.75 5.40
CA VAL A 75 -4.52 -14.85 4.77
C VAL A 75 -4.00 -15.87 5.79
N GLN A 76 -3.68 -15.44 7.02
CA GLN A 76 -3.28 -16.31 8.14
C GLN A 76 -2.08 -17.24 7.81
N ASN A 77 -1.00 -16.67 7.27
CA ASN A 77 0.27 -17.40 7.06
C ASN A 77 1.50 -16.54 7.43
N GLU A 78 2.64 -17.20 7.61
CA GLU A 78 3.89 -16.55 8.05
C GLU A 78 4.38 -15.47 7.06
N THR A 79 4.19 -15.66 5.76
CA THR A 79 4.60 -14.68 4.75
C THR A 79 3.76 -13.40 4.87
N ALA A 80 2.45 -13.51 5.05
CA ALA A 80 1.56 -12.37 5.22
C ALA A 80 1.84 -11.62 6.53
N ASP A 81 2.11 -12.35 7.62
CA ASP A 81 2.51 -11.76 8.89
C ASP A 81 3.85 -11.03 8.79
N SER A 82 4.82 -11.60 8.08
CA SER A 82 6.13 -10.97 7.82
C SER A 82 5.99 -9.68 7.01
N VAL A 83 5.24 -9.72 5.90
CA VAL A 83 4.95 -8.56 5.05
C VAL A 83 4.25 -7.46 5.85
N GLY A 84 3.21 -7.83 6.60
CA GLY A 84 2.45 -6.88 7.42
C GLY A 84 3.31 -6.24 8.50
N SER A 85 4.11 -7.04 9.21
CA SER A 85 5.01 -6.52 10.25
C SER A 85 6.08 -5.58 9.67
N MET A 86 6.65 -5.94 8.51
CA MET A 86 7.62 -5.09 7.81
C MET A 86 7.01 -3.73 7.43
N PHE A 87 5.82 -3.74 6.81
CA PHE A 87 5.17 -2.53 6.31
C PHE A 87 4.64 -1.63 7.44
N PHE A 88 3.85 -2.19 8.35
CA PHE A 88 3.08 -1.41 9.33
C PHE A 88 3.80 -1.18 10.66
N ASN A 89 4.72 -2.07 11.06
CA ASN A 89 5.40 -1.96 12.35
C ASN A 89 6.84 -1.47 12.22
N LEU A 90 7.64 -2.11 11.34
CA LEU A 90 9.06 -1.79 11.23
C LEU A 90 9.32 -0.51 10.43
N LEU A 91 8.73 -0.42 9.22
CA LEU A 91 8.88 0.77 8.38
C LEU A 91 7.89 1.87 8.75
N GLY A 92 6.73 1.51 9.31
CA GLY A 92 5.69 2.46 9.72
C GLY A 92 5.28 3.38 8.58
N ILE A 93 5.05 2.82 7.38
CA ILE A 93 4.77 3.62 6.18
C ILE A 93 3.49 4.42 6.40
N GLU A 94 3.60 5.75 6.34
CA GLU A 94 2.47 6.66 6.48
C GLU A 94 1.67 6.75 5.17
N CYS A 95 0.34 6.83 5.31
CA CYS A 95 -0.59 6.98 4.20
C CYS A 95 -1.14 8.41 4.08
N ILE A 96 -1.83 8.68 2.96
CA ILE A 96 -2.45 9.98 2.66
C ILE A 96 -3.91 9.94 3.11
N HIS A 97 -4.30 10.83 4.02
CA HIS A 97 -5.71 11.02 4.37
C HIS A 97 -6.38 12.02 3.43
N GLN A 98 -7.39 11.56 2.70
CA GLN A 98 -8.24 12.46 1.93
C GLN A 98 -9.26 13.13 2.88
N THR A 99 -9.01 14.38 3.23
CA THR A 99 -9.98 15.17 4.00
C THR A 99 -10.89 15.93 3.03
N SER A 100 -12.19 15.70 3.14
CA SER A 100 -13.17 16.58 2.49
C SER A 100 -13.19 17.89 3.27
N LYS A 101 -12.73 19.01 2.67
CA LYS A 101 -12.93 20.33 3.28
C LYS A 101 -14.44 20.54 3.42
N LYS A 102 -14.94 20.53 4.67
CA LYS A 102 -16.29 21.00 4.97
C LYS A 102 -16.29 22.50 4.70
N ILE A 103 -16.81 22.90 3.55
CA ILE A 103 -17.04 24.30 3.25
C ILE A 103 -18.28 24.71 4.05
N CYS A 104 -18.10 25.60 5.02
CA CYS A 104 -19.23 26.29 5.62
C CYS A 104 -19.83 27.19 4.55
N VAL A 105 -20.99 26.81 4.02
CA VAL A 105 -21.82 27.69 3.19
C VAL A 105 -22.69 28.52 4.12
N ASP A 106 -22.38 29.81 4.21
CA ASP A 106 -23.21 30.79 4.90
C ASP A 106 -24.58 30.86 4.21
N ARG A 107 -25.64 30.42 4.90
CA ARG A 107 -27.02 30.62 4.46
C ARG A 107 -27.50 31.92 5.07
N ARG A 108 -27.27 33.03 4.38
CA ARG A 108 -27.97 34.29 4.64
C ARG A 108 -29.46 34.14 4.44
#